data_AF-A0A0V8TB79-F1
#
_entry.id   AF-A0A0V8TB79-F1
#
_cell.length_a   1.000
_cell.length_b   1.000
_cell.length_c   1.000
_cell.angle_alpha   90.00
_cell.angle_beta   90.00
_cell.angle_gamma   90.00
#
_symmetry.space_group_name_H-M   'P 1'
#
loop_
_entity.id
_entity.type
_entity.pdbx_description
1 polymer ?
#
loop_
_entity_poly.entity_id
_entity_poly.type
_entity_poly.pdbx_seq_one_letter_code
_entity_poly.pdbx_strand_id
1 'polypeptide(L)'
;MVAIAAAVAVALTAACSWGTTPDAPGTTTPSASAPADPIHPVVQAPPAATVVTGDDAQAALTTSRTLLASAPVVVLAPAGDGTAALTAASAAVALGAPVLLAADGADVAGELERLGATHVLAVGDVPADAIPDGVASVPAASGADADALEAATGADLGAPVVVGPGGEDAAVRALEGPEPAVLVAGPTGDASTDPASVDPGPADAASTDPAATDPALSDTAGPSSTATALPATTLPATAPVTADGVVAFADGTVPLAAAATLRALGVVVLDVPGGDPRATSATVQAVASAAPAAVVAFGDTFGTPEQLAARVATARTGVELPGGGQLVFPAVPGQPGKKYVALYGTPGSGALGVLGEQDVPATIARAEQHAAPFRSLTADTVVPAVEIIATIASGGPEADGSYSRKRPVEDLRPLVEAAGAAGQYVVLDLQPGRQDFVTQAQAYADLLALPHVGLALDPEWRLAPDQVHLRQIGSVGIDEVNATAAWLAGFTRERGLPQKMFVLHQFSLRMITERERLDTSHDELAPLIHVDGQGSQPAKAGTWATLRTGAPPVHWGWKNFYDEDAPMLDPAQTYQVQPVPDLVTYQ
;
A
#
# COMPACT_ATOMS: atom_id res chain seq x y z
N MET A 1 -18.91 -29.59 34.51
CA MET A 1 -20.26 -30.16 34.63
C MET A 1 -21.21 -29.15 33.98
N VAL A 2 -21.86 -29.36 32.85
CA VAL A 2 -22.48 -30.56 32.27
C VAL A 2 -22.34 -30.51 30.75
N ALA A 3 -22.07 -31.66 30.14
CA ALA A 3 -21.95 -31.90 28.70
C ALA A 3 -23.28 -32.42 28.13
N ILE A 4 -23.67 -31.99 26.93
CA ILE A 4 -24.68 -32.63 26.06
C ILE A 4 -24.24 -32.33 24.61
N ALA A 5 -23.51 -33.21 23.94
CA ALA A 5 -23.93 -34.42 23.20
C ALA A 5 -24.28 -34.13 21.72
N ALA A 6 -23.41 -34.62 20.85
CA ALA A 6 -23.47 -34.61 19.40
C ALA A 6 -24.47 -35.65 18.84
N ALA A 7 -25.03 -35.37 17.66
CA ALA A 7 -25.72 -36.36 16.83
C ALA A 7 -25.24 -36.23 15.37
N VAL A 8 -24.43 -37.20 14.96
CA VAL A 8 -23.99 -37.48 13.60
C VAL A 8 -25.01 -38.42 12.97
N ALA A 9 -25.51 -38.10 11.77
CA ALA A 9 -26.33 -39.00 10.97
C ALA A 9 -25.56 -39.41 9.71
N VAL A 10 -25.00 -40.63 9.75
CA VAL A 10 -24.47 -41.38 8.60
C VAL A 10 -25.60 -42.27 8.08
N ALA A 11 -25.93 -42.16 6.79
CA ALA A 11 -26.81 -43.11 6.11
C ALA A 11 -26.04 -43.80 4.97
N LEU A 12 -25.90 -45.12 5.08
CA LEU A 12 -25.27 -46.01 4.12
C LEU A 12 -26.18 -47.24 3.92
N THR A 13 -26.21 -47.75 2.68
CA THR A 13 -26.80 -49.01 2.18
C THR A 13 -28.34 -49.01 1.97
N ALA A 14 -28.93 -49.69 0.99
CA ALA A 14 -28.50 -50.88 0.25
C ALA A 14 -29.13 -50.96 -1.16
N ALA A 15 -28.47 -51.75 -2.00
CA ALA A 15 -28.80 -52.07 -3.37
C ALA A 15 -30.01 -53.01 -3.51
N CYS A 16 -30.78 -52.84 -4.59
CA CYS A 16 -31.72 -53.82 -5.10
C CYS A 16 -31.26 -54.29 -6.49
N SER A 17 -30.85 -55.55 -6.59
CA SER A 17 -30.64 -56.26 -7.85
C SER A 17 -31.95 -56.93 -8.29
N TRP A 18 -32.38 -56.72 -9.54
CA TRP A 18 -33.26 -57.67 -10.26
C TRP A 18 -33.16 -57.48 -11.78
N GLY A 19 -33.07 -58.62 -12.49
CA GLY A 19 -33.61 -58.77 -13.84
C GLY A 19 -32.60 -59.01 -14.97
N THR A 20 -32.12 -60.26 -15.10
CA THR A 20 -31.50 -60.79 -16.32
C THR A 20 -32.55 -61.24 -17.35
N THR A 21 -32.46 -60.75 -18.58
CA THR A 21 -32.98 -61.38 -19.81
C THR A 21 -32.01 -61.15 -20.97
N PRO A 22 -31.89 -62.07 -21.95
CA PRO A 22 -30.70 -62.20 -22.79
C PRO A 22 -30.77 -61.50 -24.15
N ASP A 23 -29.58 -61.07 -24.58
CA ASP A 23 -29.04 -60.71 -25.90
C ASP A 23 -29.97 -60.45 -27.09
N ALA A 24 -29.88 -59.21 -27.60
CA ALA A 24 -29.95 -58.90 -29.02
C ALA A 24 -28.58 -58.31 -29.44
N PRO A 25 -28.03 -58.65 -30.62
CA PRO A 25 -26.71 -58.15 -31.04
C PRO A 25 -26.84 -56.67 -31.43
N GLY A 26 -26.52 -55.80 -30.47
CA GLY A 26 -26.40 -54.36 -30.66
C GLY A 26 -25.04 -54.02 -31.27
N THR A 27 -25.12 -53.34 -32.41
CA THR A 27 -24.06 -52.59 -33.08
C THR A 27 -23.17 -51.88 -32.06
N THR A 28 -21.86 -52.14 -32.08
CA THR A 28 -20.87 -51.40 -31.29
C THR A 28 -20.75 -49.98 -31.84
N THR A 29 -21.59 -49.08 -31.35
CA THR A 29 -21.34 -47.64 -31.39
C THR A 29 -20.11 -47.37 -30.52
N PRO A 30 -19.10 -46.60 -30.98
CA PRO A 30 -17.99 -46.23 -30.12
C PRO A 30 -18.56 -45.50 -28.91
N SER A 31 -18.27 -46.01 -27.71
CA SER A 31 -18.55 -45.27 -26.48
C SER A 31 -17.80 -43.96 -26.58
N ALA A 32 -18.53 -42.84 -26.74
CA ALA A 32 -17.95 -41.52 -26.61
C ALA A 32 -17.21 -41.48 -25.27
N SER A 33 -15.90 -41.25 -25.34
CA SER A 33 -15.06 -41.08 -24.16
C SER A 33 -15.72 -40.00 -23.29
N ALA A 34 -15.88 -40.25 -22.00
CA ALA A 34 -16.33 -39.21 -21.08
C ALA A 34 -15.43 -37.98 -21.26
N PRO A 35 -15.98 -36.75 -21.24
CA PRO A 35 -15.15 -35.55 -21.33
C PRO A 35 -14.11 -35.60 -20.22
N ALA A 36 -12.84 -35.40 -20.59
CA ALA A 36 -11.76 -35.35 -19.61
C ALA A 36 -12.03 -34.21 -18.61
N ASP A 37 -11.70 -34.42 -17.34
CA ASP A 37 -11.83 -33.38 -16.32
C ASP A 37 -10.99 -32.14 -16.73
N PRO A 38 -11.51 -30.92 -16.54
CA PRO A 38 -10.78 -29.72 -16.89
C PRO A 38 -9.48 -29.61 -16.07
N ILE A 39 -8.40 -29.22 -16.75
CA ILE A 39 -7.11 -29.01 -16.09
C ILE A 39 -7.04 -27.61 -15.48
N HIS A 40 -6.29 -27.45 -14.40
CA HIS A 40 -6.24 -26.20 -13.65
C HIS A 40 -4.81 -25.97 -13.15
N PRO A 41 -4.39 -24.69 -12.97
CA PRO A 41 -3.14 -24.41 -12.31
C PRO A 41 -3.24 -24.70 -10.80
N VAL A 42 -2.07 -24.78 -10.16
CA VAL A 42 -1.95 -24.97 -8.71
C VAL A 42 -1.33 -23.71 -8.13
N VAL A 43 -2.08 -23.02 -7.28
CA VAL A 43 -1.61 -21.85 -6.53
C VAL A 43 -0.70 -22.33 -5.39
N GLN A 44 0.35 -21.56 -5.09
CA GLN A 44 1.20 -21.76 -3.92
C GLN A 44 1.04 -20.61 -2.92
N ALA A 45 1.47 -20.84 -1.68
CA ALA A 45 1.49 -19.81 -0.65
C ALA A 45 2.68 -18.85 -0.88
N PRO A 46 2.44 -17.57 -1.23
CA PRO A 46 3.52 -16.59 -1.35
C PRO A 46 4.08 -16.17 0.02
N PRO A 47 5.26 -15.53 0.07
CA PRO A 47 5.72 -14.85 1.29
C PRO A 47 4.73 -13.73 1.69
N ALA A 48 4.83 -13.26 2.94
CA ALA A 48 3.92 -12.24 3.47
C ALA A 48 3.89 -10.95 2.63
N ALA A 49 5.01 -10.60 2.01
CA ALA A 49 5.11 -9.51 1.06
C ALA A 49 6.12 -9.86 -0.05
N THR A 50 5.78 -9.50 -1.29
CA THR A 50 6.66 -9.52 -2.46
C THR A 50 6.61 -8.14 -3.10
N VAL A 51 7.76 -7.59 -3.47
CA VAL A 51 7.85 -6.35 -4.25
C VAL A 51 8.34 -6.70 -5.64
N VAL A 52 7.56 -6.35 -6.65
CA VAL A 52 7.79 -6.63 -8.06
C VAL A 52 8.31 -5.37 -8.73
N THR A 53 9.50 -5.47 -9.32
CA THR A 53 10.21 -4.38 -9.98
C THR A 53 10.80 -4.87 -11.31
N GLY A 54 11.21 -3.95 -12.18
CA GLY A 54 11.72 -4.27 -13.53
C GLY A 54 10.70 -3.99 -14.63
N ASP A 55 10.99 -4.49 -15.83
CA ASP A 55 10.11 -4.35 -17.00
C ASP A 55 8.89 -5.28 -16.95
N ASP A 56 7.98 -5.12 -17.91
CA ASP A 56 6.73 -5.87 -17.98
C ASP A 56 6.94 -7.40 -18.03
N ALA A 57 8.01 -7.86 -18.69
CA ALA A 57 8.30 -9.29 -18.80
C ALA A 57 8.81 -9.85 -17.48
N GLN A 58 9.70 -9.12 -16.78
CA GLN A 58 10.15 -9.48 -15.44
C GLN A 58 9.00 -9.44 -14.42
N ALA A 59 8.09 -8.48 -14.54
CA ALA A 59 6.91 -8.39 -13.69
C ALA A 59 5.97 -9.59 -13.89
N ALA A 60 5.72 -10.00 -15.14
CA ALA A 60 4.94 -11.18 -15.47
C ALA A 60 5.58 -12.47 -14.90
N LEU A 61 6.88 -12.65 -15.12
CA LEU A 61 7.63 -13.80 -14.59
C LEU A 61 7.60 -13.84 -13.05
N THR A 62 7.85 -12.71 -12.40
CA THR A 62 7.85 -12.62 -10.92
C THR A 62 6.47 -12.91 -10.35
N THR A 63 5.41 -12.41 -11.00
CA THR A 63 4.01 -12.68 -10.60
C THR A 63 3.69 -14.17 -10.69
N SER A 64 4.03 -14.81 -11.81
CA SER A 64 3.88 -16.27 -11.99
C SER A 64 4.65 -17.07 -10.93
N ARG A 65 5.93 -16.76 -10.74
CA ARG A 65 6.80 -17.42 -9.76
C ARG A 65 6.35 -17.23 -8.32
N THR A 66 5.65 -16.15 -8.03
CA THR A 66 5.14 -15.86 -6.69
C THR A 66 3.86 -16.65 -6.41
N LEU A 67 2.95 -16.74 -7.39
CA LEU A 67 1.59 -17.23 -7.16
C LEU A 67 1.37 -18.68 -7.59
N LEU A 68 2.17 -19.22 -8.51
CA LEU A 68 1.89 -20.52 -9.14
C LEU A 68 2.98 -21.56 -8.89
N ALA A 69 2.57 -22.73 -8.38
CA ALA A 69 3.39 -23.93 -8.35
C ALA A 69 3.45 -24.61 -9.72
N SER A 70 2.31 -24.71 -10.41
CA SER A 70 2.21 -25.30 -11.76
C SER A 70 1.07 -24.68 -12.56
N ALA A 71 1.20 -24.65 -13.88
CA ALA A 71 0.15 -24.22 -14.81
C ALA A 71 0.26 -24.99 -16.13
N PRO A 72 -0.60 -26.00 -16.37
CA PRO A 72 -0.55 -26.82 -17.59
C PRO A 72 -0.81 -26.04 -18.89
N VAL A 73 -1.52 -24.92 -18.80
CA VAL A 73 -1.83 -23.98 -19.89
C VAL A 73 -1.27 -22.62 -19.50
N VAL A 74 -0.57 -21.97 -20.43
CA VAL A 74 0.00 -20.63 -20.26
C VAL A 74 -0.35 -19.78 -21.49
N VAL A 75 -0.68 -18.51 -21.29
CA VAL A 75 -0.84 -17.55 -22.39
C VAL A 75 0.49 -16.81 -22.58
N LEU A 76 0.99 -16.79 -23.82
CA LEU A 76 2.25 -16.14 -24.17
C LEU A 76 1.99 -15.07 -25.22
N ALA A 77 2.47 -13.85 -25.00
CA ALA A 77 2.38 -12.74 -25.93
C ALA A 77 3.76 -12.08 -26.13
N PRO A 78 4.05 -11.41 -27.25
CA PRO A 78 5.27 -10.65 -27.41
C PRO A 78 5.26 -9.40 -26.51
N ALA A 79 6.42 -9.06 -25.93
CA ALA A 79 6.57 -7.81 -25.20
C ALA A 79 6.47 -6.60 -26.16
N GLY A 80 5.86 -5.52 -25.69
CA GLY A 80 5.69 -4.28 -26.46
C GLY A 80 4.50 -4.25 -27.44
N ASP A 81 3.75 -5.34 -27.59
CA ASP A 81 2.47 -5.36 -28.31
C ASP A 81 1.30 -5.25 -27.33
N GLY A 82 0.79 -4.02 -27.15
CA GLY A 82 -0.36 -3.75 -26.29
C GLY A 82 -1.65 -4.43 -26.75
N THR A 83 -1.83 -4.63 -28.06
CA THR A 83 -3.01 -5.32 -28.60
C THR A 83 -2.95 -6.81 -28.27
N ALA A 84 -1.79 -7.44 -28.44
CA ALA A 84 -1.58 -8.83 -28.04
C ALA A 84 -1.72 -9.00 -26.53
N ALA A 85 -1.24 -8.05 -25.73
CA ALA A 85 -1.40 -8.08 -24.27
C ALA A 85 -2.88 -8.01 -23.83
N LEU A 86 -3.71 -7.19 -24.48
CA LEU A 86 -5.16 -7.12 -24.20
C LEU A 86 -5.87 -8.42 -24.59
N THR A 87 -5.57 -8.97 -25.77
CA THR A 87 -6.10 -10.27 -26.21
C THR A 87 -5.68 -11.40 -25.26
N ALA A 88 -4.41 -11.40 -24.86
CA ALA A 88 -3.88 -12.36 -23.88
C ALA A 88 -4.57 -12.23 -22.52
N ALA A 89 -4.89 -11.01 -22.08
CA ALA A 89 -5.60 -10.78 -20.82
C ALA A 89 -7.01 -11.39 -20.82
N SER A 90 -7.80 -11.15 -21.86
CA SER A 90 -9.14 -11.76 -21.99
C SER A 90 -9.07 -13.28 -22.00
N ALA A 91 -8.16 -13.87 -22.78
CA ALA A 91 -7.99 -15.31 -22.85
C ALA A 91 -7.51 -15.92 -21.51
N ALA A 92 -6.57 -15.26 -20.83
CA ALA A 92 -6.03 -15.72 -19.56
C ALA A 92 -7.08 -15.77 -18.46
N VAL A 93 -7.96 -14.76 -18.37
CA VAL A 93 -9.05 -14.75 -17.39
C VAL A 93 -10.07 -15.86 -17.68
N ALA A 94 -10.38 -16.11 -18.96
CA ALA A 94 -11.30 -17.19 -19.34
C ALA A 94 -10.71 -18.58 -19.02
N LEU A 95 -9.40 -18.76 -19.25
CA LEU A 95 -8.68 -20.01 -19.02
C LEU A 95 -8.26 -20.23 -17.56
N GLY A 96 -8.28 -19.18 -16.73
CA GLY A 96 -7.61 -19.20 -15.43
C GLY A 96 -6.11 -19.46 -15.54
N ALA A 97 -5.45 -18.97 -16.59
CA ALA A 97 -4.05 -19.24 -16.91
C ALA A 97 -3.16 -18.00 -16.70
N PRO A 98 -1.86 -18.14 -16.39
CA PRO A 98 -0.95 -17.00 -16.33
C PRO A 98 -0.65 -16.45 -17.72
N VAL A 99 -0.33 -15.15 -17.78
CA VAL A 99 0.23 -14.49 -18.97
C VAL A 99 1.73 -14.27 -18.76
N LEU A 100 2.53 -14.73 -19.71
CA LEU A 100 3.96 -14.44 -19.81
C LEU A 100 4.23 -13.60 -21.06
N LEU A 101 5.35 -12.86 -21.05
CA LEU A 101 5.78 -12.06 -22.19
C LEU A 101 7.09 -12.59 -22.77
N ALA A 102 7.09 -12.87 -24.07
CA ALA A 102 8.30 -13.18 -24.83
C ALA A 102 9.07 -11.88 -25.07
N ALA A 103 10.24 -11.77 -24.45
CA ALA A 103 11.13 -10.63 -24.55
C ALA A 103 12.60 -11.10 -24.51
N ASP A 104 13.49 -10.33 -25.12
CA ASP A 104 14.92 -10.59 -25.04
C ASP A 104 15.40 -10.56 -23.57
N GLY A 105 16.04 -11.63 -23.13
CA GLY A 105 16.57 -11.77 -21.77
C GLY A 105 15.54 -12.20 -20.70
N ALA A 106 14.27 -12.39 -21.07
CA ALA A 106 13.28 -13.00 -20.20
C ALA A 106 13.37 -14.54 -20.27
N ASP A 107 13.52 -15.21 -19.13
CA ASP A 107 13.59 -16.67 -19.03
C ASP A 107 12.19 -17.31 -19.08
N VAL A 108 11.49 -17.12 -20.20
CA VAL A 108 10.14 -17.67 -20.43
C VAL A 108 10.19 -19.19 -20.54
N ALA A 109 11.15 -19.73 -21.28
CA ALA A 109 11.29 -21.17 -21.48
C ALA A 109 11.52 -21.91 -20.14
N GLY A 110 12.40 -21.39 -19.28
CA GLY A 110 12.62 -21.94 -17.95
C GLY A 110 11.40 -21.83 -17.05
N GLU A 111 10.61 -20.76 -17.18
CA GLU A 111 9.35 -20.62 -16.44
C GLU A 111 8.26 -21.58 -16.93
N LEU A 112 8.13 -21.80 -18.24
CA LEU A 112 7.22 -22.81 -18.81
C LEU A 112 7.57 -24.22 -18.33
N GLU A 113 8.86 -24.56 -18.29
CA GLU A 113 9.34 -25.83 -17.75
C GLU A 113 9.01 -25.96 -16.25
N ARG A 114 9.29 -24.92 -15.45
CA ARG A 114 8.97 -24.89 -14.01
C ARG A 114 7.48 -25.10 -13.74
N LEU A 115 6.62 -24.46 -14.53
CA LEU A 115 5.17 -24.57 -14.43
C LEU A 115 4.66 -25.93 -14.89
N GLY A 116 5.47 -26.74 -15.57
CA GLY A 116 5.02 -27.97 -16.21
C GLY A 116 4.02 -27.70 -17.33
N ALA A 117 4.20 -26.59 -18.06
CA ALA A 117 3.31 -26.20 -19.14
C ALA A 117 3.31 -27.29 -20.23
N THR A 118 2.12 -27.73 -20.62
CA THR A 118 1.91 -28.70 -21.71
C THR A 118 1.37 -28.02 -22.96
N HIS A 119 0.68 -26.90 -22.79
CA HIS A 119 0.10 -26.11 -23.86
C HIS A 119 0.37 -24.63 -23.65
N VAL A 120 0.57 -23.91 -24.75
CA VAL A 120 0.69 -22.45 -24.80
C VAL A 120 -0.32 -21.88 -25.79
N LEU A 121 -1.05 -20.85 -25.37
CA LEU A 121 -1.76 -19.95 -26.30
C LEU A 121 -0.77 -18.88 -26.75
N ALA A 122 -0.30 -18.96 -27.99
CA ALA A 122 0.63 -17.98 -28.56
C ALA A 122 -0.18 -16.85 -29.22
N VAL A 123 -0.29 -15.71 -28.54
CA VAL A 123 -1.05 -14.55 -28.98
C VAL A 123 -0.14 -13.56 -29.70
N GLY A 124 -0.41 -13.30 -30.98
CA GLY A 124 0.42 -12.43 -31.82
C GLY A 124 1.74 -13.08 -32.25
N ASP A 125 2.74 -12.25 -32.56
CA ASP A 125 4.02 -12.68 -33.11
C ASP A 125 4.98 -13.17 -32.01
N VAL A 126 4.68 -14.34 -31.43
CA VAL A 126 5.54 -15.00 -30.44
C VAL A 126 6.69 -15.75 -31.14
N PRO A 127 7.96 -15.52 -30.75
CA PRO A 127 9.09 -16.27 -31.27
C PRO A 127 8.98 -17.78 -30.97
N ALA A 128 9.19 -18.62 -31.98
CA ALA A 128 9.05 -20.08 -31.83
C ALA A 128 10.07 -20.69 -30.85
N ASP A 129 11.23 -20.06 -30.69
CA ASP A 129 12.29 -20.46 -29.75
C ASP A 129 11.96 -20.10 -28.29
N ALA A 130 10.94 -19.28 -28.03
CA ALA A 130 10.44 -19.02 -26.68
C ALA A 130 9.63 -20.21 -26.11
N ILE A 131 9.19 -21.14 -26.96
CA ILE A 131 8.36 -22.30 -26.59
C ILE A 131 9.24 -23.56 -26.58
N PRO A 132 9.41 -24.24 -25.44
CA PRO A 132 10.20 -25.47 -25.36
C PRO A 132 9.65 -26.60 -26.24
N ASP A 133 10.56 -27.45 -26.72
CA ASP A 133 10.21 -28.67 -27.45
C ASP A 133 9.28 -29.56 -26.61
N GLY A 134 8.14 -29.96 -27.19
CA GLY A 134 7.15 -30.83 -26.53
C GLY A 134 5.99 -30.09 -25.88
N VAL A 135 6.02 -28.76 -25.82
CA VAL A 135 4.87 -27.92 -25.45
C VAL A 135 4.02 -27.64 -26.70
N ALA A 136 2.73 -27.97 -26.66
CA ALA A 136 1.83 -27.74 -27.79
C ALA A 136 1.46 -26.25 -27.88
N SER A 137 1.65 -25.64 -29.05
CA SER A 137 1.30 -24.23 -29.27
C SER A 137 0.01 -24.10 -30.07
N VAL A 138 -0.95 -23.33 -29.57
CA VAL A 138 -2.17 -22.93 -30.26
C VAL A 138 -2.06 -21.43 -30.61
N PRO A 139 -2.06 -21.03 -31.90
CA PRO A 139 -1.92 -19.64 -32.27
C PRO A 139 -3.23 -18.86 -32.13
N ALA A 140 -3.15 -17.61 -31.69
CA ALA A 140 -4.23 -16.63 -31.73
C ALA A 140 -3.70 -15.29 -32.28
N ALA A 141 -4.49 -14.59 -33.09
CA ALA A 141 -4.08 -13.31 -33.65
C ALA A 141 -4.06 -12.20 -32.57
N SER A 142 -3.14 -11.24 -32.71
CA SER A 142 -3.22 -9.98 -31.96
C SER A 142 -4.53 -9.27 -32.34
N GLY A 143 -5.38 -8.97 -31.36
CA GLY A 143 -6.70 -8.38 -31.58
C GLY A 143 -7.78 -9.38 -32.03
N ALA A 144 -7.60 -10.67 -31.74
CA ALA A 144 -8.61 -11.69 -32.01
C ALA A 144 -9.96 -11.34 -31.35
N ASP A 145 -11.05 -11.57 -32.09
CA ASP A 145 -12.42 -11.41 -31.60
C ASP A 145 -12.86 -12.61 -30.75
N ALA A 146 -14.08 -12.53 -30.20
CA ALA A 146 -14.65 -13.58 -29.35
C ALA A 146 -14.66 -14.94 -30.07
N ASP A 147 -15.21 -15.01 -31.28
CA ASP A 147 -15.31 -16.25 -32.06
C ASP A 147 -13.94 -16.92 -32.28
N ALA A 148 -12.91 -16.14 -32.64
CA ALA A 148 -11.56 -16.66 -32.83
C ALA A 148 -10.93 -17.17 -31.53
N LEU A 149 -11.13 -16.46 -30.42
CA LEU A 149 -10.63 -16.87 -29.11
C LEU A 149 -11.39 -18.08 -28.55
N GLU A 150 -12.71 -18.16 -28.73
CA GLU A 150 -13.52 -19.33 -28.35
C GLU A 150 -13.06 -20.57 -29.13
N ALA A 151 -12.76 -20.44 -30.43
CA ALA A 151 -12.24 -21.54 -31.24
C ALA A 151 -10.86 -22.03 -30.77
N ALA A 152 -9.99 -21.12 -30.32
CA ALA A 152 -8.65 -21.44 -29.85
C ALA A 152 -8.63 -21.97 -28.40
N THR A 153 -9.48 -21.43 -27.53
CA THR A 153 -9.47 -21.70 -26.08
C THR A 153 -10.50 -22.73 -25.64
N GLY A 154 -11.60 -22.87 -26.37
CA GLY A 154 -12.77 -23.64 -25.95
C GLY A 154 -13.54 -23.03 -24.77
N ALA A 155 -13.23 -21.80 -24.37
CA ALA A 155 -13.85 -21.08 -23.27
C ALA A 155 -14.80 -19.99 -23.80
N ASP A 156 -15.95 -19.82 -23.16
CA ASP A 156 -16.96 -18.83 -23.52
C ASP A 156 -16.47 -17.40 -23.21
N LEU A 157 -16.71 -16.46 -24.12
CA LEU A 157 -16.26 -15.07 -23.99
C LEU A 157 -17.41 -14.07 -24.09
N GLY A 158 -17.31 -13.01 -23.29
CA GLY A 158 -18.28 -11.93 -23.25
C GLY A 158 -18.17 -10.95 -24.43
N ALA A 159 -19.06 -9.97 -24.46
CA ALA A 159 -19.09 -8.95 -25.49
C ALA A 159 -17.76 -8.14 -25.55
N PRO A 160 -17.37 -7.66 -26.74
CA PRO A 160 -16.14 -6.88 -26.88
C PRO A 160 -16.25 -5.51 -26.21
N VAL A 161 -15.17 -5.09 -25.55
CA VAL A 161 -15.01 -3.79 -24.92
C VAL A 161 -13.84 -3.07 -25.58
N VAL A 162 -14.13 -1.89 -26.16
CA VAL A 162 -13.10 -1.05 -26.78
C VAL A 162 -12.34 -0.28 -25.71
N VAL A 163 -11.02 -0.44 -25.69
CA VAL A 163 -10.12 0.17 -24.72
C VAL A 163 -9.36 1.33 -25.36
N GLY A 164 -9.57 2.54 -24.85
CA GLY A 164 -8.84 3.72 -25.32
C GLY A 164 -7.39 3.76 -24.79
N PRO A 165 -6.48 4.49 -25.46
CA PRO A 165 -5.10 4.66 -25.00
C PRO A 165 -5.03 5.16 -23.55
N GLY A 166 -4.23 4.50 -22.71
CA GLY A 166 -4.08 4.79 -21.28
C GLY A 166 -5.16 4.17 -20.39
N GLY A 167 -6.15 3.47 -20.95
CA GLY A 167 -7.20 2.75 -20.24
C GLY A 167 -6.94 1.24 -20.07
N GLU A 168 -5.81 0.73 -20.54
CA GLU A 168 -5.53 -0.70 -20.68
C GLU A 168 -5.48 -1.42 -19.34
N ASP A 169 -4.72 -0.90 -18.38
CA ASP A 169 -4.61 -1.49 -17.04
C ASP A 169 -5.96 -1.53 -16.32
N ALA A 170 -6.71 -0.42 -16.37
CA ALA A 170 -8.05 -0.35 -15.78
C ALA A 170 -9.02 -1.35 -16.43
N ALA A 171 -8.96 -1.52 -17.76
CA ALA A 171 -9.77 -2.48 -18.49
C ALA A 171 -9.42 -3.93 -18.11
N VAL A 172 -8.13 -4.26 -18.00
CA VAL A 172 -7.67 -5.60 -17.57
C VAL A 172 -8.12 -5.87 -16.13
N ARG A 173 -7.92 -4.93 -15.19
CA ARG A 173 -8.34 -5.09 -13.79
C ARG A 173 -9.86 -5.26 -13.63
N ALA A 174 -10.65 -4.79 -14.60
CA ALA A 174 -12.11 -4.91 -14.61
C ALA A 174 -12.64 -6.22 -15.21
N LEU A 175 -11.79 -7.08 -15.78
CA LEU A 175 -12.21 -8.37 -16.34
C LEU A 175 -12.73 -9.32 -15.26
N GLU A 176 -13.93 -9.87 -15.46
CA GLU A 176 -14.57 -10.82 -14.54
C GLU A 176 -14.78 -12.17 -15.24
N GLY A 177 -14.37 -13.27 -14.61
CA GLY A 177 -14.67 -14.63 -15.09
C GLY A 177 -16.06 -15.12 -14.64
N PRO A 178 -16.56 -16.24 -15.18
CA PRO A 178 -15.87 -17.14 -16.12
C PRO A 178 -15.97 -16.72 -17.60
N GLU A 179 -16.85 -15.77 -17.94
CA GLU A 179 -17.08 -15.28 -19.31
C GLU A 179 -16.58 -13.83 -19.45
N PRO A 180 -15.26 -13.57 -19.46
CA PRO A 180 -14.73 -12.22 -19.47
C PRO A 180 -15.00 -11.52 -20.80
N ALA A 181 -15.13 -10.19 -20.76
CA ALA A 181 -15.20 -9.37 -21.95
C ALA A 181 -13.94 -9.52 -22.82
N VAL A 182 -14.10 -9.45 -24.14
CA VAL A 182 -12.98 -9.40 -25.08
C VAL A 182 -12.46 -7.96 -25.17
N LEU A 183 -11.26 -7.70 -24.67
CA LEU A 183 -10.66 -6.38 -24.73
C LEU A 183 -10.09 -6.14 -26.13
N VAL A 184 -10.54 -5.06 -26.76
CA VAL A 184 -10.13 -4.67 -28.12
C VAL A 184 -9.48 -3.29 -28.05
N ALA A 185 -8.27 -3.17 -28.60
CA ALA A 185 -7.59 -1.87 -28.67
C ALA A 185 -8.41 -0.88 -29.52
N GLY A 186 -8.71 0.28 -28.96
CA GLY A 186 -9.36 1.38 -29.67
C GLY A 186 -8.43 2.07 -30.65
N PRO A 187 -8.97 2.82 -31.63
CA PRO A 187 -8.15 3.60 -32.54
C PRO A 187 -7.33 4.62 -31.74
N THR A 188 -6.02 4.67 -32.00
CA THR A 188 -5.14 5.72 -31.47
C THR A 188 -5.49 7.03 -32.19
N GLY A 189 -6.41 7.80 -31.62
CA GLY A 189 -6.73 9.13 -32.12
C GLY A 189 -5.58 10.09 -31.87
N ASP A 190 -5.15 10.82 -32.90
CA ASP A 190 -4.32 12.01 -32.72
C ASP A 190 -5.02 12.95 -31.72
N ALA A 191 -4.31 13.30 -30.65
CA ALA A 191 -4.78 14.25 -29.66
C ALA A 191 -4.89 15.66 -30.28
N SER A 192 -6.06 16.01 -30.83
CA SER A 192 -6.63 17.36 -30.95
C SER A 192 -7.79 17.35 -31.95
N THR A 193 -9.04 17.44 -31.49
CA THR A 193 -9.93 18.58 -31.81
C THR A 193 -11.30 18.43 -31.12
N ASP A 194 -11.73 19.57 -30.59
CA ASP A 194 -13.03 19.97 -30.03
C ASP A 194 -14.26 19.49 -30.84
N PRO A 195 -15.40 19.09 -30.22
CA PRO A 195 -16.56 18.55 -30.92
C PRO A 195 -17.56 19.67 -31.26
N ALA A 196 -17.46 20.27 -32.45
CA ALA A 196 -18.54 21.07 -33.00
C ALA A 196 -18.41 21.26 -34.52
N SER A 197 -19.09 20.42 -35.30
CA SER A 197 -19.97 20.85 -36.41
C SER A 197 -20.35 19.66 -37.29
N VAL A 198 -21.63 19.30 -37.24
CA VAL A 198 -22.31 18.48 -38.24
C VAL A 198 -22.87 19.44 -39.29
N ASP A 199 -22.57 19.22 -40.57
CA ASP A 199 -23.45 19.61 -41.67
C ASP A 199 -23.26 18.64 -42.86
N PRO A 200 -24.33 18.00 -43.38
CA PRO A 200 -24.25 17.05 -44.48
C PRO A 200 -24.59 17.70 -45.83
N GLY A 201 -23.92 17.28 -46.91
CA GLY A 201 -24.29 17.64 -48.28
C GLY A 201 -23.61 16.76 -49.32
N PRO A 202 -24.25 16.50 -50.47
CA PRO A 202 -24.34 15.13 -50.99
C PRO A 202 -23.55 14.84 -52.28
N ALA A 203 -23.33 13.53 -52.46
CA ALA A 203 -23.23 12.72 -53.67
C ALA A 203 -22.80 13.36 -55.01
N ASP A 204 -21.75 12.78 -55.61
CA ASP A 204 -21.70 12.62 -57.06
C ASP A 204 -21.07 11.27 -57.45
N ALA A 205 -21.64 10.67 -58.48
CA ALA A 205 -21.37 9.34 -59.00
C ALA A 205 -20.36 9.37 -60.15
N ALA A 206 -19.53 8.32 -60.31
CA ALA A 206 -19.20 7.72 -61.62
C ALA A 206 -18.28 6.48 -61.50
N SER A 207 -18.85 5.34 -61.89
CA SER A 207 -18.35 4.26 -62.76
C SER A 207 -16.87 4.24 -63.20
N THR A 208 -16.21 3.08 -63.18
CA THR A 208 -16.04 2.16 -64.35
C THR A 208 -15.25 0.89 -64.01
N ASP A 209 -15.47 -0.13 -64.84
CA ASP A 209 -15.32 -1.59 -64.69
C ASP A 209 -13.91 -2.12 -65.16
N PRO A 210 -13.68 -3.41 -65.48
CA PRO A 210 -12.81 -4.35 -64.75
C PRO A 210 -11.60 -4.85 -65.56
N ALA A 211 -10.68 -5.64 -64.96
CA ALA A 211 -9.84 -6.57 -65.70
C ALA A 211 -9.25 -7.68 -64.83
N ALA A 212 -9.55 -8.92 -65.20
CA ALA A 212 -8.92 -10.14 -64.73
C ALA A 212 -7.58 -10.40 -65.43
N THR A 213 -6.65 -11.10 -64.79
CA THR A 213 -5.91 -12.23 -65.40
C THR A 213 -5.05 -12.96 -64.37
N ASP A 214 -5.35 -14.24 -64.20
CA ASP A 214 -4.47 -15.30 -63.69
C ASP A 214 -3.40 -15.62 -64.76
N PRO A 215 -2.24 -16.23 -64.44
CA PRO A 215 -2.21 -17.70 -64.45
C PRO A 215 -1.16 -18.43 -63.60
N ALA A 216 -1.49 -19.71 -63.37
CA ALA A 216 -0.66 -20.92 -63.50
C ALA A 216 0.24 -21.42 -62.34
N LEU A 217 -0.29 -22.49 -61.73
CA LEU A 217 0.29 -23.75 -61.26
C LEU A 217 1.76 -24.07 -61.64
N SER A 218 2.52 -24.52 -60.65
CA SER A 218 3.41 -25.68 -60.80
C SER A 218 3.62 -26.41 -59.47
N ASP A 219 3.46 -27.72 -59.56
CA ASP A 219 3.48 -28.75 -58.53
C ASP A 219 4.89 -29.34 -58.44
N THR A 220 5.37 -29.71 -57.25
CA THR A 220 6.38 -30.76 -57.06
C THR A 220 6.45 -31.21 -55.60
N ALA A 221 6.00 -32.45 -55.38
CA ALA A 221 6.10 -33.18 -54.13
C ALA A 221 7.47 -33.87 -53.94
N GLY A 222 7.87 -34.06 -52.68
CA GLY A 222 8.94 -34.96 -52.25
C GLY A 222 9.04 -35.00 -50.72
N PRO A 223 8.86 -36.15 -50.04
CA PRO A 223 8.56 -36.21 -48.61
C PRO A 223 9.81 -36.36 -47.73
N SER A 224 9.75 -35.85 -46.50
CA SER A 224 10.57 -36.32 -45.38
C SER A 224 9.74 -36.28 -44.12
N SER A 225 9.43 -37.47 -43.62
CA SER A 225 8.64 -37.71 -42.42
C SER A 225 9.52 -37.68 -41.17
N THR A 226 9.50 -36.56 -40.45
CA THR A 226 9.55 -36.58 -38.99
C THR A 226 8.11 -36.44 -38.52
N ALA A 227 7.65 -37.35 -37.66
CA ALA A 227 6.32 -37.29 -37.07
C ALA A 227 6.25 -36.10 -36.10
N THR A 228 6.02 -34.91 -36.65
CA THR A 228 5.58 -33.73 -35.89
C THR A 228 4.16 -34.03 -35.45
N ALA A 229 3.89 -33.96 -34.15
CA ALA A 229 2.52 -33.96 -33.65
C ALA A 229 1.72 -32.90 -34.41
N LEU A 230 0.50 -33.24 -34.85
CA LEU A 230 -0.39 -32.27 -35.49
C LEU A 230 -0.55 -31.07 -34.54
N PRO A 231 -0.49 -29.82 -35.03
CA PRO A 231 -0.71 -28.67 -34.18
C PRO A 231 -2.11 -28.81 -33.55
N ALA A 232 -2.18 -28.76 -32.23
CA ALA A 232 -3.45 -28.68 -31.54
C ALA A 232 -4.17 -27.42 -32.05
N THR A 233 -5.39 -27.57 -32.55
CA THR A 233 -6.18 -26.43 -33.05
C THR A 233 -6.94 -25.72 -31.94
N THR A 234 -7.06 -26.37 -30.78
CA THR A 234 -7.81 -25.89 -29.61
C THR A 234 -7.11 -26.38 -28.35
N LEU A 235 -7.13 -25.55 -27.31
CA LEU A 235 -6.60 -25.90 -25.98
C LEU A 235 -7.46 -26.97 -25.28
N PRO A 236 -6.90 -27.71 -24.32
CA PRO A 236 -7.69 -28.53 -23.41
C PRO A 236 -8.62 -27.66 -22.56
N ALA A 237 -9.77 -28.22 -22.16
CA ALA A 237 -10.67 -27.55 -21.23
C ALA A 237 -9.96 -27.22 -19.91
N THR A 238 -10.14 -25.99 -19.42
CA THR A 238 -9.53 -25.50 -18.19
C THR A 238 -10.57 -25.15 -17.13
N ALA A 239 -10.14 -25.05 -15.87
CA ALA A 239 -10.96 -24.53 -14.78
C ALA A 239 -10.17 -23.46 -14.00
N PRO A 240 -10.71 -22.24 -13.83
CA PRO A 240 -10.09 -21.20 -13.02
C PRO A 240 -9.97 -21.58 -11.54
N VAL A 241 -8.95 -21.04 -10.87
CA VAL A 241 -8.71 -21.17 -9.43
C VAL A 241 -8.43 -19.80 -8.81
N THR A 242 -8.64 -19.67 -7.51
CA THR A 242 -8.37 -18.41 -6.79
C THR A 242 -7.13 -18.51 -5.92
N ALA A 243 -6.38 -17.41 -5.82
CA ALA A 243 -5.31 -17.23 -4.86
C ALA A 243 -5.85 -16.58 -3.58
N ASP A 244 -6.58 -17.36 -2.78
CA ASP A 244 -7.26 -16.87 -1.59
C ASP A 244 -6.30 -16.23 -0.58
N GLY A 245 -6.70 -15.07 -0.03
CA GLY A 245 -5.92 -14.34 0.97
C GLY A 245 -4.75 -13.53 0.40
N VAL A 246 -4.59 -13.47 -0.92
CA VAL A 246 -3.60 -12.62 -1.60
C VAL A 246 -4.27 -11.34 -2.10
N VAL A 247 -3.59 -10.21 -1.92
CA VAL A 247 -3.98 -8.92 -2.50
C VAL A 247 -2.78 -8.32 -3.22
N ALA A 248 -3.01 -7.69 -4.38
CA ALA A 248 -1.97 -6.96 -5.08
C ALA A 248 -2.04 -5.46 -4.74
N PHE A 249 -0.89 -4.80 -4.61
CA PHE A 249 -0.81 -3.34 -4.45
C PHE A 249 -0.19 -2.69 -5.67
N ALA A 250 -0.69 -1.51 -6.04
CA ALA A 250 -0.14 -0.72 -7.13
C ALA A 250 0.04 0.74 -6.71
N ASP A 251 1.16 1.35 -7.09
CA ASP A 251 1.35 2.80 -7.06
C ASP A 251 1.29 3.33 -8.49
N GLY A 252 0.06 3.44 -9.01
CA GLY A 252 -0.21 3.72 -10.43
C GLY A 252 -0.58 2.44 -11.20
N THR A 253 0.08 2.22 -12.34
CA THR A 253 -0.28 1.13 -13.27
C THR A 253 0.42 -0.18 -12.96
N VAL A 254 -0.25 -1.30 -13.22
CA VAL A 254 0.35 -2.64 -13.18
C VAL A 254 0.62 -3.10 -14.62
N PRO A 255 1.77 -3.73 -14.91
CA PRO A 255 2.03 -4.33 -16.23
C PRO A 255 0.90 -5.28 -16.65
N LEU A 256 0.42 -5.15 -17.90
CA LEU A 256 -0.83 -5.81 -18.34
C LEU A 256 -0.81 -7.33 -18.17
N ALA A 257 0.31 -7.98 -18.48
CA ALA A 257 0.45 -9.44 -18.31
C ALA A 257 0.40 -9.87 -16.83
N ALA A 258 1.00 -9.09 -15.94
CA ALA A 258 0.90 -9.33 -14.50
C ALA A 258 -0.55 -9.08 -14.01
N ALA A 259 -1.18 -7.98 -14.42
CA ALA A 259 -2.57 -7.67 -14.09
C ALA A 259 -3.53 -8.78 -14.55
N ALA A 260 -3.34 -9.29 -15.77
CA ALA A 260 -4.12 -10.41 -16.31
C ALA A 260 -3.95 -11.68 -15.48
N THR A 261 -2.72 -12.02 -15.10
CA THR A 261 -2.43 -13.18 -14.24
C THR A 261 -3.10 -13.03 -12.87
N LEU A 262 -3.06 -11.84 -12.27
CA LEU A 262 -3.74 -11.56 -11.01
C LEU A 262 -5.26 -11.76 -11.14
N ARG A 263 -5.86 -11.23 -12.21
CA ARG A 263 -7.31 -11.39 -12.47
C ARG A 263 -7.70 -12.84 -12.75
N ALA A 264 -6.91 -13.58 -13.52
CA ALA A 264 -7.11 -14.99 -13.77
C ALA A 264 -7.10 -15.83 -12.48
N LEU A 265 -6.39 -15.35 -11.44
CA LEU A 265 -6.32 -15.96 -10.11
C LEU A 265 -7.25 -15.30 -9.08
N GLY A 266 -8.16 -14.42 -9.50
CA GLY A 266 -9.10 -13.74 -8.60
C GLY A 266 -8.45 -12.77 -7.60
N VAL A 267 -7.20 -12.35 -7.83
CA VAL A 267 -6.49 -11.41 -6.96
C VAL A 267 -6.93 -9.99 -7.27
N VAL A 268 -7.40 -9.29 -6.24
CA VAL A 268 -7.77 -7.87 -6.34
C VAL A 268 -6.53 -6.99 -6.23
N VAL A 269 -6.47 -5.95 -7.07
CA VAL A 269 -5.44 -4.90 -7.01
C VAL A 269 -5.99 -3.71 -6.23
N LEU A 270 -5.30 -3.28 -5.18
CA LEU A 270 -5.59 -2.05 -4.43
C LEU A 270 -4.60 -0.95 -4.82
N ASP A 271 -5.11 0.24 -5.07
CA ASP A 271 -4.27 1.42 -5.29
C ASP A 271 -3.72 1.94 -3.95
N VAL A 272 -2.40 2.03 -3.87
CA VAL A 272 -1.62 2.48 -2.71
C VAL A 272 -0.72 3.63 -3.16
N PRO A 273 -1.28 4.84 -3.32
CA PRO A 273 -0.54 5.97 -3.85
C PRO A 273 0.65 6.32 -2.94
N GLY A 274 1.84 6.42 -3.52
CA GLY A 274 3.09 6.65 -2.81
C GLY A 274 3.67 5.43 -2.09
N GLY A 275 3.15 4.22 -2.34
CA GLY A 275 3.76 2.96 -1.90
C GLY A 275 3.69 2.63 -0.41
N ASP A 276 2.97 3.42 0.41
CA ASP A 276 2.77 3.14 1.83
C ASP A 276 1.28 2.91 2.14
N PRO A 277 0.86 1.66 2.50
CA PRO A 277 -0.54 1.35 2.77
C PRO A 277 -1.09 2.04 4.03
N ARG A 278 -0.23 2.69 4.83
CA ARG A 278 -0.58 3.47 6.01
C ARG A 278 -0.96 4.92 5.67
N ALA A 279 -0.72 5.38 4.45
CA ALA A 279 -0.69 6.81 4.17
C ALA A 279 -2.08 7.47 4.08
N THR A 280 -3.09 6.77 3.56
CA THR A 280 -4.44 7.32 3.39
C THR A 280 -5.49 6.47 4.11
N SER A 281 -6.57 7.09 4.59
CA SER A 281 -7.69 6.35 5.19
C SER A 281 -8.30 5.34 4.21
N ALA A 282 -8.44 5.70 2.93
CA ALA A 282 -8.97 4.81 1.91
C ALA A 282 -8.15 3.51 1.80
N THR A 283 -6.82 3.65 1.73
CA THR A 283 -5.93 2.49 1.67
C THR A 283 -5.93 1.68 2.96
N VAL A 284 -5.84 2.33 4.12
CA VAL A 284 -5.87 1.65 5.43
C VAL A 284 -7.15 0.83 5.58
N GLN A 285 -8.32 1.42 5.30
CA GLN A 285 -9.60 0.71 5.42
C GLN A 285 -9.75 -0.42 4.38
N ALA A 286 -9.25 -0.23 3.16
CA ALA A 286 -9.26 -1.27 2.15
C ALA A 286 -8.40 -2.48 2.55
N VAL A 287 -7.18 -2.24 3.06
CA VAL A 287 -6.27 -3.30 3.54
C VAL A 287 -6.83 -4.00 4.78
N ALA A 288 -7.40 -3.26 5.72
CA ALA A 288 -8.05 -3.83 6.90
C ALA A 288 -9.25 -4.71 6.53
N SER A 289 -10.06 -4.27 5.56
CA SER A 289 -11.22 -5.02 5.08
C SER A 289 -10.83 -6.29 4.32
N ALA A 290 -9.79 -6.21 3.48
CA ALA A 290 -9.29 -7.36 2.73
C ALA A 290 -8.52 -8.36 3.62
N ALA A 291 -7.94 -7.88 4.73
CA ALA A 291 -7.17 -8.65 5.70
C ALA A 291 -6.17 -9.65 5.08
N PRO A 292 -5.32 -9.23 4.11
CA PRO A 292 -4.51 -10.14 3.32
C PRO A 292 -3.55 -10.97 4.18
N ALA A 293 -3.43 -12.24 3.84
CA ALA A 293 -2.37 -13.12 4.35
C ALA A 293 -1.03 -12.80 3.68
N ALA A 294 -1.07 -12.38 2.41
CA ALA A 294 0.10 -11.99 1.64
C ALA A 294 -0.21 -10.86 0.64
N VAL A 295 0.83 -10.07 0.31
CA VAL A 295 0.73 -8.97 -0.64
C VAL A 295 1.77 -9.08 -1.75
N VAL A 296 1.36 -8.81 -2.99
CA VAL A 296 2.25 -8.63 -4.15
C VAL A 296 2.17 -7.18 -4.60
N ALA A 297 3.21 -6.38 -4.34
CA ALA A 297 3.21 -4.96 -4.66
C ALA A 297 4.03 -4.67 -5.92
N PHE A 298 3.49 -3.83 -6.81
CA PHE A 298 4.12 -3.46 -8.08
C PHE A 298 4.69 -2.06 -8.02
N GLY A 299 6.02 -1.94 -8.12
CA GLY A 299 6.75 -0.67 -8.14
C GLY A 299 7.77 -0.52 -7.01
N ASP A 300 8.79 0.30 -7.24
CA ASP A 300 9.90 0.51 -6.29
C ASP A 300 9.50 1.32 -5.03
N THR A 301 8.36 2.03 -5.07
CA THR A 301 7.92 2.91 -3.99
C THR A 301 7.51 2.15 -2.72
N PHE A 302 7.27 0.85 -2.81
CA PHE A 302 6.90 0.00 -1.68
C PHE A 302 8.05 -0.38 -0.74
N GLY A 303 9.30 -0.08 -1.12
CA GLY A 303 10.49 -0.41 -0.31
C GLY A 303 10.86 -1.89 -0.35
N THR A 304 11.48 -2.40 0.71
CA THR A 304 11.84 -3.83 0.78
C THR A 304 10.63 -4.69 1.18
N PRO A 305 10.62 -6.00 0.87
CA PRO A 305 9.57 -6.91 1.32
C PRO A 305 9.34 -6.89 2.85
N GLU A 306 10.40 -6.79 3.65
CA GLU A 306 10.30 -6.74 5.11
C GLU A 306 9.62 -5.46 5.59
N GLN A 307 9.98 -4.33 4.97
CA GLN A 307 9.35 -3.04 5.26
C GLN A 307 7.88 -3.06 4.87
N LEU A 308 7.54 -3.54 3.67
CA LEU A 308 6.16 -3.66 3.21
C LEU A 308 5.35 -4.58 4.13
N ALA A 309 5.88 -5.73 4.54
CA ALA A 309 5.20 -6.65 5.45
C ALA A 309 4.87 -5.97 6.79
N ALA A 310 5.80 -5.20 7.35
CA ALA A 310 5.55 -4.43 8.58
C ALA A 310 4.46 -3.35 8.38
N ARG A 311 4.51 -2.62 7.26
CA ARG A 311 3.49 -1.59 6.92
C ARG A 311 2.10 -2.20 6.74
N VAL A 312 2.00 -3.34 6.05
CA VAL A 312 0.75 -4.10 5.88
C VAL A 312 0.22 -4.58 7.24
N ALA A 313 1.09 -5.06 8.14
CA ALA A 313 0.67 -5.48 9.47
C ALA A 313 -0.01 -4.34 10.25
N THR A 314 0.55 -3.11 10.19
CA THR A 314 -0.07 -1.92 10.78
C THR A 314 -1.37 -1.53 10.04
N ALA A 315 -1.37 -1.49 8.71
CA ALA A 315 -2.55 -1.13 7.92
C ALA A 315 -3.74 -2.08 8.14
N ARG A 316 -3.47 -3.38 8.30
CA ARG A 316 -4.48 -4.41 8.60
C ARG A 316 -5.23 -4.19 9.90
N THR A 317 -4.71 -3.37 10.83
CA THR A 317 -5.44 -3.04 12.06
C THR A 317 -6.65 -2.14 11.79
N GLY A 318 -6.65 -1.37 10.69
CA GLY A 318 -7.68 -0.39 10.38
C GLY A 318 -7.75 0.80 11.34
N VAL A 319 -6.85 0.88 12.33
CA VAL A 319 -6.83 1.92 13.35
C VAL A 319 -6.16 3.17 12.78
N GLU A 320 -6.88 4.29 12.75
CA GLU A 320 -6.37 5.55 12.19
C GLU A 320 -5.94 6.54 13.27
N LEU A 321 -5.03 7.43 12.88
CA LEU A 321 -4.69 8.62 13.64
C LEU A 321 -5.77 9.70 13.49
N PRO A 322 -5.85 10.65 14.44
CA PRO A 322 -6.47 11.94 14.21
C PRO A 322 -6.06 12.55 12.87
N GLY A 323 -7.05 12.99 12.09
CA GLY A 323 -6.86 13.50 10.73
C GLY A 323 -6.74 12.42 9.63
N GLY A 324 -6.95 11.14 9.96
CA GLY A 324 -6.99 10.03 9.00
C GLY A 324 -5.63 9.38 8.73
N GLY A 325 -5.66 8.21 8.11
CA GLY A 325 -4.49 7.38 7.84
C GLY A 325 -3.72 6.97 9.11
N GLN A 326 -2.50 6.50 8.95
CA GLN A 326 -1.65 5.96 10.02
C GLN A 326 -0.25 6.59 10.08
N LEU A 327 0.06 7.52 9.17
CA LEU A 327 1.29 8.34 9.21
C LEU A 327 1.01 9.68 9.87
N VAL A 328 1.94 10.21 10.66
CA VAL A 328 1.79 11.52 11.34
C VAL A 328 1.85 12.65 10.31
N PHE A 329 2.80 12.60 9.39
CA PHE A 329 2.98 13.57 8.31
C PHE A 329 2.98 12.84 6.96
N PRO A 330 1.82 12.46 6.42
CA PRO A 330 1.75 11.76 5.15
C PRO A 330 2.25 12.66 4.02
N ALA A 331 3.04 12.07 3.11
CA ALA A 331 3.57 12.74 1.93
C ALA A 331 3.13 11.97 0.68
N VAL A 332 1.84 12.06 0.34
CA VAL A 332 1.25 11.41 -0.84
C VAL A 332 0.86 12.48 -1.85
N PRO A 333 1.34 12.40 -3.12
CA PRO A 333 0.92 13.34 -4.16
C PRO A 333 -0.60 13.41 -4.31
N GLY A 334 -1.13 14.63 -4.36
CA GLY A 334 -2.58 14.87 -4.52
C GLY A 334 -3.42 14.64 -3.27
N GLN A 335 -2.82 14.26 -2.13
CA GLN A 335 -3.51 14.16 -0.85
C GLN A 335 -3.06 15.28 0.10
N PRO A 336 -3.98 15.87 0.88
CA PRO A 336 -3.62 16.81 1.94
C PRO A 336 -2.65 16.19 2.95
N GLY A 337 -1.63 16.95 3.36
CA GLY A 337 -0.78 16.59 4.49
C GLY A 337 -1.52 16.77 5.81
N LYS A 338 -0.77 16.69 6.92
CA LYS A 338 -1.26 17.00 8.26
C LYS A 338 -0.44 18.10 8.92
N LYS A 339 -1.12 19.01 9.60
CA LYS A 339 -0.55 20.06 10.45
C LYS A 339 -1.16 19.95 11.83
N TYR A 340 -0.34 20.08 12.87
CA TYR A 340 -0.78 19.93 14.25
C TYR A 340 -0.74 21.26 14.97
N VAL A 341 -1.78 21.53 15.76
CA VAL A 341 -1.85 22.73 16.61
C VAL A 341 -2.13 22.29 18.05
N ALA A 342 -1.14 22.45 18.93
CA ALA A 342 -1.17 21.91 20.28
C ALA A 342 -1.39 22.99 21.35
N LEU A 343 -2.15 22.64 22.39
CA LEU A 343 -2.07 23.31 23.69
C LEU A 343 -1.05 22.61 24.58
N TYR A 344 -0.15 23.37 25.20
CA TYR A 344 0.87 22.84 26.09
C TYR A 344 0.52 23.00 27.56
N GLY A 345 0.86 22.00 28.37
CA GLY A 345 0.95 22.12 29.83
C GLY A 345 0.64 20.83 30.57
N THR A 346 0.18 20.91 31.82
CA THR A 346 -0.18 19.73 32.61
C THR A 346 -1.54 19.91 33.31
N PRO A 347 -2.41 18.89 33.35
CA PRO A 347 -3.71 19.01 33.99
C PRO A 347 -3.62 19.49 35.45
N GLY A 348 -4.48 20.44 35.81
CA GLY A 348 -4.61 20.94 37.18
C GLY A 348 -3.56 21.98 37.60
N SER A 349 -2.73 22.48 36.68
CA SER A 349 -1.79 23.57 36.96
C SER A 349 -1.68 24.54 35.79
N GLY A 350 -2.22 25.76 35.94
CA GLY A 350 -1.98 26.86 34.99
C GLY A 350 -0.56 27.43 35.03
N ALA A 351 0.25 27.07 36.04
CA ALA A 351 1.62 27.56 36.18
C ALA A 351 2.62 26.90 35.22
N LEU A 352 2.21 25.84 34.52
CA LEU A 352 3.06 25.05 33.62
C LEU A 352 2.50 25.01 32.19
N GLY A 353 1.68 25.99 31.81
CA GLY A 353 1.09 26.12 30.48
C GLY A 353 -0.44 26.16 30.49
N VAL A 354 -1.00 26.75 29.44
CA VAL A 354 -2.44 27.02 29.28
C VAL A 354 -3.35 25.79 29.28
N LEU A 355 -2.82 24.59 29.05
CA LEU A 355 -3.58 23.35 29.12
C LEU A 355 -4.17 23.12 30.52
N GLY A 356 -3.44 23.49 31.57
CA GLY A 356 -3.80 23.19 32.96
C GLY A 356 -4.77 24.17 33.63
N GLU A 357 -5.19 25.23 32.92
CA GLU A 357 -6.04 26.30 33.47
C GLU A 357 -7.52 25.93 33.59
N GLN A 358 -7.93 24.82 32.98
CA GLN A 358 -9.33 24.39 32.92
C GLN A 358 -9.48 22.87 33.09
N ASP A 359 -10.72 22.40 33.19
CA ASP A 359 -11.05 20.97 33.27
C ASP A 359 -10.92 20.26 31.90
N VAL A 360 -11.03 18.93 31.88
CA VAL A 360 -10.80 18.12 30.67
C VAL A 360 -11.71 18.55 29.50
N PRO A 361 -13.05 18.65 29.63
CA PRO A 361 -13.90 19.10 28.52
C PRO A 361 -13.53 20.48 28.00
N ALA A 362 -13.22 21.43 28.89
CA ALA A 362 -12.82 22.77 28.48
C ALA A 362 -11.44 22.77 27.78
N THR A 363 -10.48 21.93 28.21
CA THR A 363 -9.19 21.76 27.52
C THR A 363 -9.36 21.22 26.11
N ILE A 364 -10.20 20.20 25.91
CA ILE A 364 -10.50 19.66 24.57
C ILE A 364 -11.13 20.74 23.68
N ALA A 365 -12.10 21.49 24.20
CA ALA A 365 -12.72 22.59 23.45
C ALA A 365 -11.73 23.72 23.13
N ARG A 366 -10.82 24.05 24.05
CA ARG A 366 -9.80 25.07 23.84
C ARG A 366 -8.77 24.63 22.79
N ALA A 367 -8.36 23.37 22.78
CA ALA A 367 -7.43 22.85 21.76
C ALA A 367 -8.01 23.00 20.34
N GLU A 368 -9.30 22.69 20.19
CA GLU A 368 -10.04 22.91 18.94
C GLU A 368 -10.12 24.40 18.56
N GLN A 369 -10.37 25.29 19.51
CA GLN A 369 -10.41 26.74 19.27
C GLN A 369 -9.07 27.29 18.75
N HIS A 370 -7.95 26.74 19.21
CA HIS A 370 -6.62 27.15 18.76
C HIS A 370 -6.27 26.61 17.38
N ALA A 371 -6.74 25.41 17.05
CA ALA A 371 -6.53 24.80 15.74
C ALA A 371 -7.41 25.43 14.66
N ALA A 372 -8.65 25.83 14.98
CA ALA A 372 -9.63 26.27 14.00
C ALA A 372 -9.17 27.40 13.06
N PRO A 373 -8.48 28.47 13.51
CA PRO A 373 -8.00 29.55 12.63
C PRO A 373 -7.02 29.09 11.54
N PHE A 374 -6.28 28.00 11.77
CA PHE A 374 -5.29 27.51 10.82
C PHE A 374 -5.91 26.80 9.62
N ARG A 375 -7.15 26.31 9.72
CA ARG A 375 -7.84 25.60 8.63
C ARG A 375 -8.06 26.46 7.39
N SER A 376 -8.18 27.78 7.54
CA SER A 376 -8.28 28.70 6.41
C SER A 376 -6.92 29.06 5.79
N LEU A 377 -5.82 28.61 6.38
CA LEU A 377 -4.45 28.99 5.98
C LEU A 377 -3.71 27.89 5.22
N THR A 378 -4.26 26.68 5.14
CA THR A 378 -3.67 25.55 4.40
C THR A 378 -4.75 24.63 3.84
N ALA A 379 -4.41 23.89 2.79
CA ALA A 379 -5.20 22.76 2.29
C ALA A 379 -4.97 21.48 3.11
N ASP A 380 -3.92 21.43 3.92
CA ASP A 380 -3.60 20.30 4.80
C ASP A 380 -4.68 20.13 5.89
N THR A 381 -4.82 18.90 6.37
CA THR A 381 -5.70 18.62 7.50
C THR A 381 -5.07 19.17 8.79
N VAL A 382 -5.73 20.17 9.38
CA VAL A 382 -5.31 20.72 10.69
C VAL A 382 -5.90 19.87 11.82
N VAL A 383 -5.02 19.20 12.56
CA VAL A 383 -5.34 18.32 13.68
C VAL A 383 -5.09 19.07 15.00
N PRO A 384 -6.13 19.30 15.83
CA PRO A 384 -5.93 19.83 17.17
C PRO A 384 -5.16 18.82 18.03
N ALA A 385 -4.37 19.31 18.97
CA ALA A 385 -3.55 18.46 19.82
C ALA A 385 -3.41 19.02 21.24
N VAL A 386 -2.97 18.15 22.15
CA VAL A 386 -2.54 18.50 23.50
C VAL A 386 -1.14 17.93 23.77
N GLU A 387 -0.24 18.77 24.24
CA GLU A 387 1.10 18.38 24.68
C GLU A 387 1.12 18.42 26.22
N ILE A 388 1.20 17.23 26.82
CA ILE A 388 0.99 17.01 28.26
C ILE A 388 2.33 16.76 28.93
N ILE A 389 2.74 17.63 29.85
CA ILE A 389 3.90 17.38 30.73
C ILE A 389 3.57 16.22 31.66
N ALA A 390 4.14 15.05 31.35
CA ALA A 390 3.92 13.80 32.06
C ALA A 390 4.92 13.65 33.20
N THR A 391 6.17 14.08 33.00
CA THR A 391 7.17 14.18 34.07
C THR A 391 7.60 15.63 34.23
N ILE A 392 7.59 16.12 35.47
CA ILE A 392 7.74 17.55 35.78
C ILE A 392 9.07 17.78 36.50
N ALA A 393 9.91 18.65 35.96
CA ALA A 393 11.15 19.08 36.59
C ALA A 393 10.89 19.64 37.99
N SER A 394 11.56 19.06 38.99
CA SER A 394 11.29 19.32 40.40
C SER A 394 12.45 20.05 41.07
N GLY A 395 12.16 21.13 41.81
CA GLY A 395 13.19 21.94 42.49
C GLY A 395 13.98 21.20 43.58
N GLY A 396 13.52 20.02 44.00
CA GLY A 396 14.20 19.14 44.95
C GLY A 396 14.15 17.68 44.50
N PRO A 397 14.94 16.79 45.16
CA PRO A 397 14.94 15.38 44.84
C PRO A 397 13.57 14.76 45.13
N GLU A 398 13.05 14.02 44.16
CA GLU A 398 11.91 13.12 44.35
C GLU A 398 12.36 11.84 45.08
N ALA A 399 11.43 10.94 45.42
CA ALA A 399 11.73 9.74 46.21
C ALA A 399 12.79 8.82 45.55
N ASP A 400 12.88 8.84 44.22
CA ASP A 400 13.87 8.11 43.41
C ASP A 400 15.15 8.93 43.12
N GLY A 401 15.28 10.14 43.68
CA GLY A 401 16.41 11.03 43.47
C GLY A 401 16.47 11.66 42.08
N SER A 402 15.43 11.51 41.25
CA SER A 402 15.44 11.94 39.85
C SER A 402 15.32 13.45 39.65
N TYR A 403 14.81 14.22 40.61
CA TYR A 403 14.39 15.63 40.38
C TYR A 403 13.36 15.76 39.24
N SER A 404 12.57 14.70 39.02
CA SER A 404 11.53 14.64 38.01
C SER A 404 10.30 13.95 38.60
N ARG A 405 9.25 14.74 38.85
CA ARG A 405 7.99 14.26 39.42
C ARG A 405 7.16 13.62 38.32
N LYS A 406 7.01 12.30 38.39
CA LYS A 406 6.17 11.53 37.50
C LYS A 406 4.70 11.72 37.86
N ARG A 407 3.89 12.11 36.89
CA ARG A 407 2.43 12.05 37.03
C ARG A 407 1.97 10.59 36.91
N PRO A 408 1.12 10.11 37.82
CA PRO A 408 0.50 8.80 37.67
C PRO A 408 -0.27 8.69 36.34
N VAL A 409 -0.22 7.52 35.70
CA VAL A 409 -0.90 7.27 34.42
C VAL A 409 -2.40 7.50 34.53
N GLU A 410 -2.99 7.12 35.66
CA GLU A 410 -4.40 7.28 36.00
C GLU A 410 -4.85 8.75 36.03
N ASP A 411 -3.94 9.68 36.34
CA ASP A 411 -4.26 11.11 36.37
C ASP A 411 -4.25 11.72 34.97
N LEU A 412 -3.46 11.16 34.05
CA LEU A 412 -3.34 11.63 32.67
C LEU A 412 -4.38 11.00 31.74
N ARG A 413 -4.71 9.72 31.97
CA ARG A 413 -5.60 8.92 31.13
C ARG A 413 -6.92 9.60 30.77
N PRO A 414 -7.66 10.27 31.68
CA PRO A 414 -8.92 10.92 31.33
C PRO A 414 -8.77 11.98 30.23
N LEU A 415 -7.72 12.79 30.28
CA LEU A 415 -7.46 13.79 29.22
C LEU A 415 -7.02 13.11 27.92
N VAL A 416 -6.15 12.11 28.01
CA VAL A 416 -5.63 11.38 26.83
C VAL A 416 -6.76 10.70 26.07
N GLU A 417 -7.68 10.02 26.77
CA GLU A 417 -8.82 9.33 26.14
C GLU A 417 -9.85 10.33 25.60
N ALA A 418 -10.10 11.43 26.32
CA ALA A 418 -10.99 12.50 25.83
C ALA A 418 -10.45 13.16 24.55
N ALA A 419 -9.14 13.40 24.47
CA ALA A 419 -8.49 13.94 23.27
C ALA A 419 -8.66 12.99 22.09
N GLY A 420 -8.38 11.70 22.28
CA GLY A 420 -8.57 10.69 21.22
C GLY A 420 -10.02 10.61 20.74
N ALA A 421 -10.98 10.59 21.66
CA ALA A 421 -12.41 10.57 21.33
C ALA A 421 -12.87 11.83 20.57
N ALA A 422 -12.20 12.97 20.78
CA ALA A 422 -12.45 14.22 20.08
C ALA A 422 -11.68 14.36 18.76
N GLY A 423 -10.95 13.32 18.32
CA GLY A 423 -10.12 13.38 17.10
C GLY A 423 -8.91 14.32 17.25
N GLN A 424 -8.36 14.41 18.46
CA GLN A 424 -7.18 15.21 18.78
C GLN A 424 -5.97 14.33 19.05
N TYR A 425 -4.78 14.83 18.70
CA TYR A 425 -3.52 14.14 18.96
C TYR A 425 -2.98 14.47 20.36
N VAL A 426 -2.22 13.56 20.95
CA VAL A 426 -1.59 13.76 22.25
C VAL A 426 -0.09 13.58 22.12
N VAL A 427 0.69 14.45 22.75
CA VAL A 427 2.14 14.28 22.92
C VAL A 427 2.45 14.25 24.41
N LEU A 428 3.11 13.21 24.90
CA LEU A 428 3.57 13.14 26.29
C LEU A 428 4.96 13.75 26.40
N ASP A 429 5.09 14.81 27.17
CA ASP A 429 6.34 15.53 27.38
C ASP A 429 7.06 15.03 28.64
N LEU A 430 8.35 14.73 28.47
CA LEU A 430 9.22 14.24 29.53
C LEU A 430 10.28 15.30 29.91
N GLN A 431 10.23 15.76 31.16
CA GLN A 431 11.26 16.59 31.77
C GLN A 431 12.13 15.70 32.68
N PRO A 432 13.29 15.21 32.20
CA PRO A 432 13.92 13.99 32.72
C PRO A 432 14.56 14.13 34.10
N GLY A 433 14.95 15.33 34.50
CA GLY A 433 15.81 15.52 35.67
C GLY A 433 17.10 14.70 35.50
N ARG A 434 17.43 13.86 36.49
CA ARG A 434 18.60 12.97 36.50
C ARG A 434 18.32 11.57 35.93
N GLN A 435 17.08 11.26 35.57
CA GLN A 435 16.74 9.96 34.99
C GLN A 435 16.89 10.02 33.46
N ASP A 436 17.21 8.88 32.84
CA ASP A 436 17.21 8.79 31.37
C ASP A 436 15.79 8.76 30.77
N PHE A 437 15.69 9.19 29.52
CA PHE A 437 14.44 9.26 28.79
C PHE A 437 13.79 7.89 28.54
N VAL A 438 14.57 6.84 28.28
CA VAL A 438 14.05 5.49 28.02
C VAL A 438 13.26 5.00 29.23
N THR A 439 13.82 5.14 30.43
CA THR A 439 13.18 4.72 31.67
C THR A 439 11.89 5.51 31.94
N GLN A 440 11.88 6.81 31.64
CA GLN A 440 10.66 7.63 31.79
C GLN A 440 9.60 7.26 30.75
N ALA A 441 9.97 7.09 29.49
CA ALA A 441 9.05 6.69 28.43
C ALA A 441 8.38 5.34 28.74
N GLN A 442 9.15 4.37 29.26
CA GLN A 442 8.64 3.07 29.70
C GLN A 442 7.59 3.18 30.82
N ALA A 443 7.69 4.18 31.71
CA ALA A 443 6.69 4.42 32.75
C ALA A 443 5.32 4.84 32.20
N TYR A 444 5.26 5.32 30.96
CA TYR A 444 4.04 5.73 30.26
C TYR A 444 3.65 4.80 29.10
N ALA A 445 4.20 3.58 29.06
CA ALA A 445 3.91 2.59 28.01
C ALA A 445 2.39 2.35 27.82
N ASP A 446 1.61 2.36 28.90
CA ASP A 446 0.15 2.18 28.86
C ASP A 446 -0.60 3.32 28.14
N LEU A 447 -0.04 4.53 28.10
CA LEU A 447 -0.59 5.65 27.34
C LEU A 447 -0.02 5.65 25.91
N LEU A 448 1.27 5.35 25.74
CA LEU A 448 1.92 5.23 24.42
C LEU A 448 1.32 4.11 23.56
N ALA A 449 0.72 3.10 24.20
CA ALA A 449 -0.06 2.06 23.54
C ALA A 449 -1.33 2.57 22.84
N LEU A 450 -1.84 3.76 23.20
CA LEU A 450 -2.98 4.36 22.52
C LEU A 450 -2.53 4.94 21.16
N PRO A 451 -3.29 4.74 20.06
CA PRO A 451 -2.84 5.09 18.71
C PRO A 451 -2.44 6.55 18.54
N HIS A 452 -3.21 7.47 19.11
CA HIS A 452 -3.11 8.92 18.98
C HIS A 452 -2.12 9.60 19.96
N VAL A 453 -1.23 8.83 20.59
CA VAL A 453 -0.27 9.33 21.59
C VAL A 453 1.17 9.20 21.09
N GLY A 454 1.85 10.34 20.93
CA GLY A 454 3.29 10.47 20.67
C GLY A 454 4.09 10.86 21.93
N LEU A 455 5.38 11.12 21.75
CA LEU A 455 6.33 11.39 22.83
C LEU A 455 7.19 12.61 22.52
N ALA A 456 7.34 13.52 23.48
CA ALA A 456 8.28 14.63 23.47
C ALA A 456 9.39 14.40 24.50
N LEU A 457 10.62 14.68 24.10
CA LEU A 457 11.77 14.73 24.98
C LEU A 457 12.12 16.20 25.22
N ASP A 458 12.30 16.57 26.49
CA ASP A 458 12.68 17.92 26.88
C ASP A 458 14.09 17.99 27.50
N PRO A 459 15.16 18.13 26.68
CA PRO A 459 16.53 18.10 27.16
C PRO A 459 16.94 19.27 28.05
N GLU A 460 16.22 20.41 28.06
CA GLU A 460 16.59 21.54 28.93
C GLU A 460 16.46 21.18 30.42
N TRP A 461 15.65 20.16 30.75
CA TRP A 461 15.50 19.66 32.11
C TRP A 461 16.41 18.47 32.43
N ARG A 462 17.39 18.14 31.57
CA ARG A 462 18.37 17.10 31.91
C ARG A 462 19.43 17.62 32.89
N LEU A 463 19.57 16.94 34.02
CA LEU A 463 20.55 17.20 35.07
C LEU A 463 21.66 16.14 35.09
N ALA A 464 22.89 16.60 35.28
CA ALA A 464 24.00 15.77 35.75
C ALA A 464 23.84 15.43 37.26
N PRO A 465 24.59 14.44 37.80
CA PRO A 465 24.38 13.93 39.16
C PRO A 465 24.45 14.96 40.30
N ASP A 466 25.17 16.07 40.13
CA ASP A 466 25.36 17.13 41.12
C ASP A 466 24.57 18.41 40.80
N GLN A 467 23.87 18.44 39.67
CA GLN A 467 23.12 19.59 39.21
C GLN A 467 21.71 19.66 39.80
N VAL A 468 21.16 20.86 39.82
CA VAL A 468 19.75 21.17 40.14
C VAL A 468 19.18 22.12 39.09
N HIS A 469 17.85 22.14 38.95
CA HIS A 469 17.17 22.99 37.97
C HIS A 469 17.36 24.49 38.23
N LEU A 470 17.11 25.30 37.20
CA LEU A 470 17.19 26.78 37.21
C LEU A 470 18.57 27.37 37.52
N ARG A 471 19.63 26.57 37.43
CA ARG A 471 21.03 27.01 37.55
C ARG A 471 21.80 26.95 36.23
N GLN A 472 21.36 26.07 35.34
CA GLN A 472 21.87 25.87 33.99
C GLN A 472 20.73 25.33 33.12
N ILE A 473 20.92 25.40 31.80
CA ILE A 473 20.11 24.66 30.83
C ILE A 473 20.72 23.26 30.70
N GLY A 474 19.88 22.23 30.74
CA GLY A 474 20.26 20.84 30.59
C GLY A 474 20.80 20.48 29.21
N SER A 475 21.35 19.27 29.12
CA SER A 475 21.89 18.72 27.88
C SER A 475 21.83 17.20 27.89
N VAL A 476 21.48 16.60 26.75
CA VAL A 476 21.47 15.16 26.52
C VAL A 476 22.33 14.80 25.32
N GLY A 477 22.96 13.63 25.35
CA GLY A 477 23.65 13.07 24.20
C GLY A 477 22.70 12.40 23.21
N ILE A 478 23.02 12.48 21.91
CA ILE A 478 22.22 11.87 20.85
C ILE A 478 22.03 10.35 21.04
N ASP A 479 22.99 9.66 21.66
CA ASP A 479 22.89 8.22 21.91
C ASP A 479 21.69 7.85 22.80
N GLU A 480 21.35 8.70 23.77
CA GLU A 480 20.16 8.46 24.61
C GLU A 480 18.85 8.78 23.88
N VAL A 481 18.85 9.82 23.04
CA VAL A 481 17.72 10.15 22.17
C VAL A 481 17.46 8.98 21.20
N ASN A 482 18.50 8.46 20.55
CA ASN A 482 18.41 7.31 19.65
C ASN A 482 18.02 6.02 20.39
N ALA A 483 18.48 5.81 21.64
CA ALA A 483 18.03 4.68 22.45
C ALA A 483 16.52 4.77 22.76
N THR A 484 16.01 5.98 23.01
CA THR A 484 14.59 6.23 23.25
C THR A 484 13.77 6.03 21.97
N ALA A 485 14.27 6.53 20.83
CA ALA A 485 13.66 6.32 19.52
C ALA A 485 13.61 4.82 19.16
N ALA A 486 14.71 4.08 19.32
CA ALA A 486 14.77 2.66 19.04
C ALA A 486 13.79 1.84 19.92
N TRP A 487 13.69 2.18 21.21
CA TRP A 487 12.70 1.57 22.10
C TRP A 487 11.27 1.85 21.65
N LEU A 488 10.93 3.12 21.36
CA LEU A 488 9.58 3.51 20.95
C LEU A 488 9.21 2.91 19.59
N ALA A 489 10.15 2.86 18.64
CA ALA A 489 9.95 2.24 17.33
C ALA A 489 9.66 0.74 17.45
N GLY A 490 10.46 0.01 18.24
CA GLY A 490 10.21 -1.40 18.54
C GLY A 490 8.84 -1.59 19.22
N PHE A 491 8.53 -0.78 20.23
CA PHE A 491 7.25 -0.81 20.95
C PHE A 491 6.05 -0.63 20.00
N THR A 492 6.13 0.33 19.08
CA THR A 492 5.11 0.64 18.07
C THR A 492 4.93 -0.51 17.08
N ARG A 493 6.02 -1.05 16.52
CA ARG A 493 5.99 -2.15 15.55
C ARG A 493 5.43 -3.44 16.13
N GLU A 494 5.88 -3.83 17.33
CA GLU A 494 5.40 -5.04 18.00
C GLU A 494 3.89 -5.04 18.27
N ARG A 495 3.29 -3.85 18.34
CA ARG A 495 1.86 -3.66 18.63
C ARG A 495 1.04 -3.30 17.38
N GLY A 496 1.66 -3.23 16.20
CA GLY A 496 0.99 -2.80 14.97
C GLY A 496 0.37 -1.41 15.09
N LEU A 497 0.98 -0.52 15.88
CA LEU A 497 0.44 0.82 16.13
C LEU A 497 0.72 1.75 14.94
N PRO A 498 -0.13 2.78 14.71
CA PRO A 498 0.19 3.86 13.80
C PRO A 498 1.48 4.60 14.19
N GLN A 499 2.06 5.31 13.23
CA GLN A 499 3.30 6.07 13.41
C GLN A 499 3.18 7.06 14.58
N LYS A 500 4.23 7.17 15.39
CA LYS A 500 4.27 8.05 16.57
C LYS A 500 5.01 9.35 16.27
N MET A 501 4.41 10.48 16.65
CA MET A 501 5.13 11.75 16.66
C MET A 501 6.23 11.67 17.74
N PHE A 502 7.47 11.93 17.36
CA PHE A 502 8.62 11.91 18.25
C PHE A 502 9.27 13.29 18.26
N VAL A 503 8.95 14.07 19.28
CA VAL A 503 9.28 15.49 19.38
C VAL A 503 10.55 15.69 20.20
N LEU A 504 11.47 16.49 19.68
CA LEU A 504 12.67 16.93 20.38
C LEU A 504 12.57 18.44 20.62
N HIS A 505 12.34 18.85 21.86
CA HIS A 505 12.38 20.27 22.21
C HIS A 505 13.81 20.79 22.14
N GLN A 506 13.97 21.95 21.49
CA GLN A 506 15.27 22.56 21.34
C GLN A 506 15.16 24.05 21.01
N PHE A 507 15.82 24.88 21.83
CA PHE A 507 16.09 26.29 21.52
C PHE A 507 17.59 26.63 21.52
N SER A 508 18.45 25.64 21.78
CA SER A 508 19.91 25.79 21.72
C SER A 508 20.58 24.51 21.22
N LEU A 509 21.59 24.65 20.34
CA LEU A 509 22.34 23.51 19.79
C LEU A 509 22.99 22.63 20.87
N ARG A 510 23.34 23.20 22.03
CA ARG A 510 23.97 22.44 23.14
C ARG A 510 23.02 21.51 23.89
N MET A 511 21.70 21.68 23.73
CA MET A 511 20.71 20.86 24.42
C MET A 511 20.77 19.40 23.98
N ILE A 512 21.12 19.15 22.72
CA ILE A 512 21.30 17.81 22.15
C ILE A 512 22.68 17.76 21.50
N THR A 513 23.64 17.10 22.14
CA THR A 513 24.99 17.00 21.59
C THR A 513 25.06 15.95 20.48
N GLU A 514 25.76 16.27 19.39
CA GLU A 514 25.92 15.40 18.20
C GLU A 514 24.59 15.08 17.49
N ARG A 515 23.63 16.02 17.51
CA ARG A 515 22.28 15.88 16.95
C ARG A 515 22.26 15.45 15.47
N GLU A 516 23.28 15.77 14.70
CA GLU A 516 23.44 15.31 13.31
C GLU A 516 23.45 13.79 13.15
N ARG A 517 23.68 13.04 14.25
CA ARG A 517 23.60 11.57 14.31
C ARG A 517 22.21 11.03 14.71
N LEU A 518 21.17 11.87 14.73
CA LEU A 518 19.81 11.42 15.00
C LEU A 518 19.42 10.33 14.00
N ASP A 519 18.96 9.19 14.50
CA ASP A 519 18.47 8.10 13.66
C ASP A 519 17.04 8.41 13.19
N THR A 520 16.92 8.73 11.91
CA THR A 520 15.62 9.00 11.25
C THR A 520 15.13 7.81 10.42
N SER A 521 15.71 6.61 10.58
CA SER A 521 15.39 5.42 9.78
C SER A 521 14.20 4.61 10.30
N HIS A 522 13.69 4.94 11.50
CA HIS A 522 12.53 4.27 12.09
C HIS A 522 11.23 4.64 11.38
N ASP A 523 10.71 3.72 10.57
CA ASP A 523 9.45 3.85 9.81
C ASP A 523 8.21 3.97 10.73
N GLU A 524 8.38 3.65 12.02
CA GLU A 524 7.38 3.78 13.08
C GLU A 524 7.29 5.17 13.71
N LEU A 525 8.28 6.04 13.47
CA LEU A 525 8.39 7.35 14.11
C LEU A 525 8.38 8.48 13.08
N ALA A 526 7.80 9.61 13.48
CA ALA A 526 7.90 10.87 12.79
C ALA A 526 8.76 11.83 13.64
N PRO A 527 10.08 11.88 13.42
CA PRO A 527 10.96 12.75 14.20
C PRO A 527 10.72 14.21 13.84
N LEU A 528 10.54 15.04 14.86
CA LEU A 528 10.30 16.47 14.75
C LEU A 528 11.18 17.23 15.73
N ILE A 529 11.82 18.31 15.27
CA ILE A 529 12.49 19.26 16.15
C ILE A 529 11.56 20.43 16.39
N HIS A 530 11.21 20.65 17.65
CA HIS A 530 10.30 21.70 18.07
C HIS A 530 11.09 22.86 18.65
N VAL A 531 11.07 24.00 17.95
CA VAL A 531 11.78 25.20 18.35
C VAL A 531 10.97 25.91 19.43
N ASP A 532 11.37 25.72 20.67
CA ASP A 532 10.67 26.12 21.89
C ASP A 532 11.36 27.29 22.62
N GLY A 533 12.06 28.14 21.87
CA GLY A 533 12.66 29.36 22.41
C GLY A 533 11.67 30.53 22.43
N GLN A 534 11.67 31.29 23.53
CA GLN A 534 10.83 32.48 23.71
C GLN A 534 11.57 33.79 23.45
N GLY A 535 10.83 34.88 23.20
CA GLY A 535 11.35 36.24 23.21
C GLY A 535 10.91 37.10 22.02
N SER A 536 11.76 38.02 21.58
CA SER A 536 11.42 38.86 20.42
C SER A 536 11.39 38.04 19.12
N GLN A 537 10.51 38.40 18.20
CA GLN A 537 10.38 37.67 16.92
C GLN A 537 11.69 37.55 16.13
N PRO A 538 12.58 38.57 16.07
CA PRO A 538 13.90 38.41 15.47
C PRO A 538 14.79 37.36 16.18
N ALA A 539 14.72 37.25 17.51
CA ALA A 539 15.49 36.26 18.26
C ALA A 539 14.99 34.84 17.99
N LYS A 540 13.67 34.66 17.92
CA LYS A 540 13.04 33.38 17.57
C LYS A 540 13.37 32.96 16.14
N ALA A 541 13.25 33.88 15.18
CA ALA A 541 13.66 33.64 13.79
C ALA A 541 15.15 33.27 13.68
N GLY A 542 16.02 33.92 14.45
CA GLY A 542 17.43 33.56 14.53
C GLY A 542 17.67 32.15 15.09
N THR A 543 16.94 31.77 16.14
CA THR A 543 16.99 30.41 16.72
C THR A 543 16.51 29.36 15.73
N TRP A 544 15.37 29.61 15.08
CA TRP A 544 14.82 28.78 14.01
C TRP A 544 15.82 28.53 12.88
N ALA A 545 16.44 29.59 12.35
CA ALA A 545 17.45 29.46 11.30
C ALA A 545 18.70 28.69 11.78
N THR A 546 19.13 28.94 13.02
CA THR A 546 20.31 28.28 13.60
C THR A 546 20.09 26.78 13.77
N LEU A 547 18.97 26.35 14.34
CA LEU A 547 18.70 24.94 14.61
C LEU A 547 18.47 24.12 13.35
N ARG A 548 17.95 24.74 12.28
CA ARG A 548 17.80 24.12 10.96
C ARG A 548 19.13 23.88 10.24
N THR A 549 20.15 24.66 10.57
CA THR A 549 21.46 24.51 9.92
C THR A 549 22.10 23.18 10.30
N GLY A 550 22.36 22.33 9.31
CA GLY A 550 22.97 21.01 9.51
C GLY A 550 22.07 19.98 10.21
N ALA A 551 20.75 20.24 10.27
CA ALA A 551 19.81 19.31 10.86
C ALA A 551 19.61 18.07 9.97
N PRO A 552 19.41 16.88 10.57
CA PRO A 552 18.97 15.69 9.85
C PRO A 552 17.57 15.89 9.22
N PRO A 553 17.12 15.01 8.31
CA PRO A 553 15.79 15.11 7.70
C PRO A 553 14.69 14.87 8.75
N VAL A 554 14.13 15.95 9.28
CA VAL A 554 13.09 15.96 10.31
C VAL A 554 12.00 16.97 9.98
N HIS A 555 10.84 16.78 10.61
CA HIS A 555 9.77 17.77 10.65
C HIS A 555 10.11 18.92 11.61
N TRP A 556 9.39 20.03 11.48
CA TRP A 556 9.69 21.24 12.26
C TRP A 556 8.49 21.75 13.04
N GLY A 557 8.69 22.01 14.32
CA GLY A 557 7.70 22.63 15.19
C GLY A 557 8.09 24.05 15.61
N TRP A 558 7.10 24.90 15.83
CA TRP A 558 7.25 26.25 16.37
C TRP A 558 6.37 26.45 17.60
N LYS A 559 6.94 26.89 18.72
CA LYS A 559 6.17 27.23 19.92
C LYS A 559 5.89 28.74 19.97
N ASN A 560 4.66 29.12 20.26
CA ASN A 560 4.23 30.48 20.60
C ASN A 560 4.01 30.57 22.11
N PHE A 561 4.54 31.61 22.74
CA PHE A 561 4.40 31.88 24.18
C PHE A 561 3.52 33.10 24.40
N TYR A 562 2.47 32.99 25.22
CA TYR A 562 1.51 34.07 25.40
C TYR A 562 2.11 35.35 25.99
N ASP A 563 2.92 35.19 27.04
CA ASP A 563 3.40 36.31 27.84
C ASP A 563 4.88 36.64 27.55
N GLU A 564 5.65 35.65 27.09
CA GLU A 564 7.09 35.76 26.88
C GLU A 564 7.48 36.18 25.46
N ASP A 565 6.59 36.00 24.49
CA ASP A 565 6.79 36.53 23.14
C ASP A 565 6.24 37.96 23.03
N ALA A 566 7.09 38.89 22.59
CA ALA A 566 6.75 40.31 22.51
C ALA A 566 6.98 40.90 21.11
N PRO A 567 5.92 41.07 20.29
CA PRO A 567 4.59 40.47 20.43
C PRO A 567 4.60 38.98 20.04
N MET A 568 3.68 38.17 20.57
CA MET A 568 3.40 36.83 20.07
C MET A 568 2.82 36.89 18.64
N LEU A 569 3.15 35.93 17.79
CA LEU A 569 2.57 35.83 16.45
C LEU A 569 1.11 35.35 16.52
N ASP A 570 0.25 35.95 15.71
CA ASP A 570 -1.08 35.39 15.43
C ASP A 570 -0.98 34.15 14.49
N PRO A 571 -2.08 33.41 14.26
CA PRO A 571 -2.05 32.25 13.35
C PRO A 571 -1.57 32.56 11.93
N ALA A 572 -1.98 33.69 11.35
CA ALA A 572 -1.60 34.06 9.99
C ALA A 572 -0.10 34.40 9.90
N GLN A 573 0.43 35.10 10.90
CA GLN A 573 1.85 35.39 11.03
C GLN A 573 2.68 34.15 11.32
N THR A 574 2.17 33.22 12.15
CA THR A 574 2.84 31.94 12.42
C THR A 574 3.01 31.13 11.13
N TYR A 575 2.00 31.12 10.26
CA TYR A 575 2.08 30.46 8.94
C TYR A 575 2.93 31.22 7.90
N GLN A 576 3.45 32.40 8.23
CA GLN A 576 4.47 33.08 7.44
C GLN A 576 5.89 32.67 7.85
N VAL A 577 6.09 31.94 8.95
CA VAL A 577 7.38 31.33 9.28
C VAL A 577 7.77 30.35 8.17
N GLN A 578 9.01 30.42 7.69
CA GLN A 578 9.49 29.61 6.57
C GLN A 578 10.62 28.65 6.97
N PRO A 579 10.52 27.36 6.58
CA PRO A 579 9.33 26.72 6.02
C PRO A 579 8.17 26.71 7.03
N VAL A 580 6.95 26.53 6.53
CA VAL A 580 5.76 26.49 7.37
C VAL A 580 5.88 25.36 8.39
N PRO A 581 5.75 25.63 9.71
CA PRO A 581 5.82 24.59 10.74
C PRO A 581 4.82 23.46 10.52
N ASP A 582 5.20 22.24 10.88
CA ASP A 582 4.37 21.04 10.90
C ASP A 582 3.59 20.90 12.22
N LEU A 583 4.18 21.40 13.31
CA LEU A 583 3.58 21.51 14.63
C LEU A 583 3.64 22.97 15.10
N VAL A 584 2.52 23.52 15.53
CA VAL A 584 2.46 24.81 16.24
C VAL A 584 1.95 24.56 17.64
N THR A 585 2.66 25.03 18.65
CA THR A 585 2.26 24.83 20.04
C THR A 585 2.05 26.17 20.73
N TYR A 586 1.04 26.25 21.60
CA TYR A 586 0.75 27.42 22.43
C TYR A 586 1.01 27.09 23.90
N GLN A 587 1.90 27.86 24.53
CA GLN A 587 2.30 27.72 25.93
C GLN A 587 1.95 28.97 26.73
#